data_AF-A0A2A9KI13-F1
#
_entry.id   AF-A0A2A9KI13-F1
#
_cell.length_a   1.000
_cell.length_b   1.000
_cell.length_c   1.000
_cell.angle_alpha   90.00
_cell.angle_beta   90.00
_cell.angle_gamma   90.00
#
_symmetry.space_group_name_H-M   'P 1'
#
loop_
_entity.id
_entity.type
_entity.pdbx_description
1 polymer ?
#
loop_
_entity_poly.entity_id
_entity_poly.type
_entity_poly.pdbx_seq_one_letter_code
_entity_poly.pdbx_strand_id
1 'polypeptide(L)'
;MLRRYFVTFSACHDNADALTKQALCITTVFSTNLIFYRRNFMKILISKFSRWIALFAITSALVACAIEPRVVDHSFAFDAIRDSPEIEVLDYRYGDSKLEGAKNPDWVRAEGRSLQMANTNGPMRIGDSLYVKWRLKSTGEIYQDTVDLRRRLPSDMKDQRIYFIVKGSQLYVYLILEKNLDPNPCMLKGDPRALARATHKPDDIVFALYCFEKITPIYPDQSKN
;
A
#
# COMPACT_ATOMS: atom_id res chain seq x y z
N MET A 1 -65.16 32.74 17.25
CA MET A 1 -65.72 31.38 17.08
C MET A 1 -64.98 30.44 18.03
N LEU A 2 -65.65 30.01 19.10
CA LEU A 2 -65.12 29.11 20.12
C LEU A 2 -65.42 27.65 19.72
N ARG A 3 -64.39 26.82 19.55
CA ARG A 3 -64.57 25.35 19.51
C ARG A 3 -64.29 24.78 20.90
N ARG A 4 -65.37 24.32 21.54
CA ARG A 4 -65.36 23.44 22.71
C ARG A 4 -64.77 22.09 22.30
N TYR A 5 -63.83 21.57 23.07
CA TYR A 5 -63.47 20.15 23.02
C TYR A 5 -64.15 19.44 24.18
N PHE A 6 -65.01 18.49 23.82
CA PHE A 6 -65.56 17.48 24.72
C PHE A 6 -64.44 16.51 25.10
N VAL A 7 -64.24 16.28 26.40
CA VAL A 7 -63.45 15.15 26.91
C VAL A 7 -64.45 14.12 27.42
N THR A 8 -64.57 13.01 26.70
CA THR A 8 -65.25 11.80 27.16
C THR A 8 -64.31 11.05 28.11
N PHE A 9 -64.65 11.03 29.39
CA PHE A 9 -64.11 10.07 30.36
C PHE A 9 -64.83 8.73 30.16
N SER A 10 -64.12 7.69 29.71
CA SER A 10 -64.60 6.31 29.81
C SER A 10 -64.05 5.71 31.09
N ALA A 11 -64.98 5.26 31.93
CA ALA A 11 -64.74 4.74 33.27
C ALA A 11 -63.92 3.45 33.28
N CYS A 12 -63.02 3.38 34.27
CA CYS A 12 -62.49 2.14 34.82
C CYS A 12 -63.58 1.40 35.59
N HIS A 13 -63.55 0.07 35.55
CA HIS A 13 -64.20 -0.82 36.50
C HIS A 13 -63.19 -1.97 36.71
N ASP A 14 -62.40 -2.01 37.77
CA ASP A 14 -62.63 -2.29 39.21
C ASP A 14 -62.55 -3.78 39.56
N ASN A 15 -61.44 -4.14 40.21
CA ASN A 15 -61.40 -4.61 41.60
C ASN A 15 -59.93 -4.90 41.95
N ALA A 16 -59.31 -4.03 42.76
CA ALA A 16 -59.06 -4.17 44.21
C ALA A 16 -57.73 -4.93 44.45
N ASP A 17 -56.71 -4.46 45.18
CA ASP A 17 -56.52 -3.38 46.15
C ASP A 17 -55.06 -2.87 46.01
N ALA A 18 -54.78 -1.58 45.77
CA ALA A 18 -54.84 -0.41 46.64
C ALA A 18 -53.57 -0.26 47.52
N LEU A 19 -52.75 0.76 47.18
CA LEU A 19 -51.58 1.32 47.90
C LEU A 19 -50.16 1.07 47.33
N THR A 20 -49.99 0.98 46.01
CA THR A 20 -48.69 1.31 45.39
C THR A 20 -48.79 1.84 43.95
N LYS A 21 -49.91 2.47 43.59
CA LYS A 21 -50.15 3.11 42.29
C LYS A 21 -50.05 4.65 42.35
N GLN A 22 -49.12 5.18 43.14
CA GLN A 22 -48.85 6.64 43.20
C GLN A 22 -47.49 7.07 42.63
N ALA A 23 -46.64 6.15 42.16
CA ALA A 23 -45.34 6.51 41.57
C ALA A 23 -45.31 6.51 40.03
N LEU A 24 -46.41 6.14 39.35
CA LEU A 24 -46.40 5.95 37.88
C LEU A 24 -47.36 6.86 37.09
N CYS A 25 -47.89 7.91 37.72
CA CYS A 25 -48.81 8.85 37.07
C CYS A 25 -48.30 10.31 37.03
N ILE A 26 -47.01 10.54 37.29
CA ILE A 26 -46.38 11.88 37.26
C ILE A 26 -45.02 11.83 36.53
N THR A 27 -44.96 11.26 35.33
CA THR A 27 -43.87 11.55 34.37
C THR A 27 -44.30 11.40 32.92
N THR A 28 -45.60 11.26 32.66
CA THR A 28 -46.17 11.14 31.30
C THR A 28 -46.87 12.43 30.87
N VAL A 29 -46.42 13.59 31.34
CA VAL A 29 -46.88 14.91 30.87
C VAL A 29 -45.71 15.82 30.43
N PHE A 30 -44.46 15.36 30.59
CA PHE A 30 -43.26 16.11 30.17
C PHE A 30 -42.70 15.70 28.79
N SER A 31 -43.40 14.86 28.04
CA SER A 31 -42.87 14.28 26.79
C SER A 31 -43.52 14.81 25.50
N THR A 32 -44.59 15.60 25.55
CA THR A 32 -45.26 16.10 24.32
C THR A 32 -44.92 17.55 23.96
N ASN A 33 -44.41 18.38 24.87
CA ASN A 33 -44.08 19.78 24.57
C ASN A 33 -42.63 20.03 24.09
N LEU A 34 -41.70 19.09 24.30
CA LEU A 34 -40.31 19.24 23.80
C LEU A 34 -40.07 18.66 22.39
N ILE A 35 -40.99 17.85 21.86
CA ILE A 35 -40.84 17.24 20.54
C ILE A 35 -41.29 18.21 19.43
N PHE A 36 -42.19 19.16 19.72
CA PHE A 36 -42.71 20.08 18.71
C PHE A 36 -41.76 21.25 18.40
N TYR A 37 -40.93 21.69 19.37
CA TYR A 37 -39.97 22.79 19.14
C TYR A 37 -38.67 22.32 18.47
N ARG A 38 -38.27 21.06 18.69
CA ARG A 38 -37.03 20.49 18.12
C ARG A 38 -37.12 20.19 16.61
N ARG A 39 -38.33 19.97 16.10
CA ARG A 39 -38.56 19.55 14.70
C ARG A 39 -38.60 20.71 13.69
N ASN A 40 -38.91 21.93 14.15
CA ASN A 40 -38.94 23.12 13.30
C ASN A 40 -37.64 23.92 13.36
N PHE A 41 -36.98 23.99 14.52
CA PHE A 41 -35.71 24.72 14.64
C PHE A 41 -34.57 24.06 13.83
N MET A 42 -34.55 22.72 13.77
CA MET A 42 -33.56 21.97 13.01
C MET A 42 -33.74 22.11 11.48
N LYS A 43 -34.97 22.30 10.99
CA LYS A 43 -35.23 22.56 9.57
C LYS A 43 -34.72 23.93 9.11
N ILE A 44 -34.82 24.95 9.97
CA ILE A 44 -34.36 26.32 9.65
C ILE A 44 -32.83 26.43 9.68
N LEU A 45 -32.17 25.75 10.62
CA LEU A 45 -30.71 25.68 10.68
C LEU A 45 -30.11 24.89 9.50
N ILE A 46 -30.73 23.77 9.11
CA ILE A 46 -30.28 22.96 7.97
C ILE A 46 -30.47 23.72 6.64
N SER A 47 -31.52 24.53 6.46
CA SER A 47 -31.73 25.23 5.17
C SER A 47 -30.70 26.33 4.91
N LYS A 48 -30.20 27.01 5.95
CA LYS A 48 -29.18 28.07 5.80
C LYS A 48 -27.77 27.52 5.62
N PHE A 49 -27.45 26.39 6.27
CA PHE A 49 -26.15 25.74 6.14
C PHE A 49 -26.07 24.72 5.00
N SER A 50 -27.19 24.24 4.46
CA SER A 50 -27.22 23.28 3.35
C SER A 50 -26.49 23.79 2.10
N ARG A 51 -26.61 25.10 1.78
CA ARG A 51 -25.86 25.72 0.66
C ARG A 51 -24.35 25.70 0.89
N TRP A 52 -23.93 25.91 2.14
CA TRP A 52 -22.51 25.89 2.52
C TRP A 52 -21.93 24.47 2.61
N ILE A 53 -22.70 23.49 3.07
CA ILE A 53 -22.31 22.07 3.10
C ILE A 53 -22.19 21.54 1.67
N ALA A 54 -23.11 21.89 0.77
CA ALA A 54 -23.02 21.52 -0.64
C ALA A 54 -21.78 22.14 -1.30
N LEU A 55 -21.47 23.41 -1.02
CA LEU A 55 -20.26 24.06 -1.51
C LEU A 55 -18.98 23.40 -0.95
N PHE A 56 -18.93 23.10 0.35
CA PHE A 56 -17.79 22.40 0.95
C PHE A 56 -17.60 21.00 0.35
N ALA A 57 -18.68 20.22 0.17
CA ALA A 57 -18.62 18.90 -0.43
C ALA A 57 -18.14 18.93 -1.89
N ILE A 58 -18.55 19.95 -2.67
CA ILE A 58 -18.06 20.15 -4.04
C ILE A 58 -16.57 20.54 -4.04
N THR A 59 -16.13 21.40 -3.11
CA THR A 59 -14.70 21.77 -3.02
C THR A 59 -13.81 20.62 -2.53
N SER A 60 -14.29 19.76 -1.63
CA SER A 60 -13.54 18.59 -1.17
C SER A 60 -13.40 17.52 -2.25
N ALA A 61 -14.37 17.39 -3.16
CA ALA A 61 -14.29 16.47 -4.30
C ALA A 61 -13.20 16.88 -5.33
N LEU A 62 -12.76 18.14 -5.34
CA LEU A 62 -11.76 18.63 -6.30
C LEU A 62 -10.29 18.43 -5.84
N VAL A 63 -10.04 18.20 -4.54
CA VAL A 63 -8.66 18.05 -4.00
C VAL A 63 -8.15 16.61 -4.08
N ALA A 64 -8.99 15.64 -4.45
CA ALA A 64 -8.62 14.21 -4.50
C ALA A 64 -7.87 13.78 -5.78
N CYS A 65 -7.73 14.66 -6.79
CA CYS A 65 -7.18 14.29 -8.09
C CYS A 65 -6.01 15.19 -8.51
N ALA A 66 -4.83 15.06 -7.89
CA ALA A 66 -3.57 15.47 -8.51
C ALA A 66 -2.34 14.91 -7.78
N ILE A 67 -2.34 13.65 -7.34
CA ILE A 67 -1.07 12.95 -7.09
C ILE A 67 -0.72 12.25 -8.40
N GLU A 68 -0.16 13.01 -9.34
CA GLU A 68 0.35 12.42 -10.56
C GLU A 68 1.51 11.49 -10.18
N PRO A 69 1.46 10.23 -10.61
CA PRO A 69 2.51 9.30 -10.28
C PRO A 69 3.81 9.72 -10.94
N ARG A 70 4.86 9.79 -10.13
CA ARG A 70 6.15 10.30 -10.56
C ARG A 70 6.84 9.34 -11.53
N VAL A 71 6.92 9.75 -12.80
CA VAL A 71 7.68 9.07 -13.86
C VAL A 71 9.08 9.66 -13.92
N VAL A 72 10.09 8.80 -13.83
CA VAL A 72 11.52 9.18 -13.91
C VAL A 72 12.25 8.14 -14.75
N ASP A 73 13.29 8.56 -15.45
CA ASP A 73 14.18 7.66 -16.17
C ASP A 73 15.04 6.87 -15.18
N HIS A 74 14.75 5.58 -15.05
CA HIS A 74 15.44 4.66 -14.15
C HIS A 74 15.29 3.23 -14.66
N SER A 75 15.87 2.27 -13.95
CA SER A 75 15.93 0.87 -14.36
C SER A 75 15.40 -0.09 -13.29
N PHE A 76 14.89 -1.23 -13.73
CA PHE A 76 14.52 -2.37 -12.89
C PHE A 76 15.07 -3.65 -13.51
N ALA A 77 15.79 -4.45 -12.73
CA ALA A 77 16.40 -5.67 -13.25
C ALA A 77 16.57 -6.78 -12.20
N PHE A 78 16.69 -8.01 -12.68
CA PHE A 78 17.13 -9.18 -11.95
C PHE A 78 17.57 -10.28 -12.93
N ASP A 79 18.45 -11.18 -12.48
CA ASP A 79 18.89 -12.35 -13.24
C ASP A 79 18.91 -13.58 -12.33
N ALA A 80 17.77 -14.25 -12.17
CA ALA A 80 17.67 -15.44 -11.32
C ALA A 80 18.40 -16.65 -11.92
N ILE A 81 18.65 -16.66 -13.23
CA ILE A 81 19.39 -17.75 -13.88
C ILE A 81 20.84 -17.74 -13.39
N ARG A 82 21.46 -16.56 -13.36
CA ARG A 82 22.86 -16.41 -12.95
C ARG A 82 23.03 -16.24 -11.45
N ASP A 83 22.22 -15.39 -10.82
CA ASP A 83 22.49 -14.89 -9.48
C ASP A 83 21.79 -15.73 -8.40
N SER A 84 20.74 -16.46 -8.77
CA SER A 84 19.92 -17.28 -7.87
C SER A 84 19.59 -18.66 -8.47
N PRO A 85 20.60 -19.45 -8.93
CA PRO A 85 20.36 -20.69 -9.66
C PRO A 85 19.53 -21.74 -8.88
N GLU A 86 19.49 -21.65 -7.55
CA GLU A 86 18.75 -22.53 -6.65
C GLU A 86 17.24 -22.22 -6.57
N ILE A 87 16.78 -21.09 -7.09
CA ILE A 87 15.35 -20.70 -7.07
C ILE A 87 14.74 -20.62 -8.47
N GLU A 88 13.42 -20.66 -8.52
CA GLU A 88 12.59 -20.35 -9.66
C GLU A 88 11.69 -19.16 -9.29
N VAL A 89 11.79 -18.04 -10.02
CA VAL A 89 10.86 -16.92 -9.85
C VAL A 89 9.51 -17.35 -10.41
N LEU A 90 8.44 -17.14 -9.64
CA LEU A 90 7.08 -17.51 -10.00
C LEU A 90 6.21 -16.31 -10.38
N ASP A 91 6.46 -15.15 -9.77
CA ASP A 91 5.82 -13.89 -10.11
C ASP A 91 6.63 -12.72 -9.54
N TYR A 92 6.54 -11.56 -10.17
CA TYR A 92 7.16 -10.34 -9.67
C TYR A 92 6.42 -9.10 -10.18
N ARG A 93 6.50 -8.02 -9.41
CA ARG A 93 5.90 -6.73 -9.77
C ARG A 93 6.61 -5.58 -9.05
N TYR A 94 7.10 -4.63 -9.83
CA TYR A 94 7.62 -3.35 -9.38
C TYR A 94 6.54 -2.27 -9.45
N GLY A 95 6.00 -1.92 -8.28
CA GLY A 95 4.96 -0.92 -8.10
C GLY A 95 3.72 -1.17 -8.98
N ASP A 96 3.23 -0.10 -9.59
CA ASP A 96 2.18 -0.09 -10.59
C ASP A 96 2.71 0.36 -11.96
N SER A 97 4.01 0.18 -12.20
CA SER A 97 4.66 0.45 -13.48
C SER A 97 4.06 -0.47 -14.56
N LYS A 98 3.73 0.13 -15.71
CA LYS A 98 3.20 -0.57 -16.88
C LYS A 98 4.27 -0.90 -17.91
N LEU A 99 5.52 -0.51 -17.66
CA LEU A 99 6.62 -0.78 -18.56
C LEU A 99 6.87 -2.29 -18.64
N GLU A 100 7.16 -2.78 -19.84
CA GLU A 100 7.49 -4.20 -20.04
C GLU A 100 8.71 -4.58 -19.20
N GLY A 101 8.67 -5.76 -18.58
CA GLY A 101 9.73 -6.22 -17.67
C GLY A 101 9.66 -5.66 -16.25
N ALA A 102 8.80 -4.68 -15.95
CA ALA A 102 8.57 -4.23 -14.56
C ALA A 102 7.62 -5.15 -13.78
N LYS A 103 6.87 -6.00 -14.48
CA LYS A 103 6.06 -7.07 -13.90
C LYS A 103 6.14 -8.31 -14.79
N ASN A 104 5.86 -9.47 -14.21
CA ASN A 104 5.66 -10.69 -15.00
C ASN A 104 4.51 -10.45 -16.01
N PRO A 105 4.73 -10.63 -17.32
CA PRO A 105 3.71 -10.37 -18.33
C PRO A 105 2.47 -11.25 -18.11
N ASP A 106 1.28 -10.68 -18.36
CA ASP A 106 0.03 -11.37 -18.04
C ASP A 106 -0.15 -12.66 -18.88
N TRP A 107 0.39 -12.70 -20.11
CA TRP A 107 0.41 -13.90 -20.95
C TRP A 107 1.34 -15.00 -20.40
N VAL A 108 2.53 -14.66 -19.89
CA VAL A 108 3.43 -15.61 -19.22
C VAL A 108 2.79 -16.13 -17.94
N ARG A 109 2.15 -15.24 -17.17
CA ARG A 109 1.43 -15.61 -15.94
C ARG A 109 0.25 -16.54 -16.23
N ALA A 110 -0.47 -16.34 -17.33
CA ALA A 110 -1.59 -17.20 -17.74
C ALA A 110 -1.14 -18.64 -18.05
N GLU A 111 0.11 -18.83 -18.49
CA GLU A 111 0.72 -20.15 -18.68
C GLU A 111 1.26 -20.76 -17.36
N GLY A 112 1.09 -20.09 -16.22
CA GLY A 112 1.66 -20.51 -14.95
C GLY A 112 3.18 -20.37 -14.87
N ARG A 113 3.76 -19.49 -15.70
CA ARG A 113 5.21 -19.27 -15.80
C ARG A 113 5.58 -17.88 -15.30
N SER A 114 6.89 -17.63 -15.18
CA SER A 114 7.45 -16.29 -15.02
C SER A 114 8.77 -16.17 -15.76
N LEU A 115 9.08 -14.94 -16.17
CA LEU A 115 10.44 -14.61 -16.60
C LEU A 115 11.41 -14.86 -15.45
N GLN A 116 12.55 -15.49 -15.76
CA GLN A 116 13.64 -15.74 -14.81
C GLN A 116 14.72 -14.65 -14.87
N MET A 117 14.57 -13.69 -15.77
CA MET A 117 15.42 -12.53 -15.93
C MET A 117 14.58 -11.39 -16.48
N ALA A 118 14.80 -10.18 -16.00
CA ALA A 118 14.29 -8.97 -16.60
C ALA A 118 15.34 -7.87 -16.49
N ASN A 119 15.40 -7.00 -17.49
CA ASN A 119 16.17 -5.77 -17.45
C ASN A 119 15.42 -4.75 -18.27
N THR A 120 14.77 -3.81 -17.59
CA THR A 120 13.97 -2.76 -18.21
C THR A 120 14.46 -1.40 -17.74
N ASN A 121 14.51 -0.45 -18.66
CA ASN A 121 15.00 0.89 -18.43
C ASN A 121 14.16 1.90 -19.21
N GLY A 122 14.25 3.16 -18.80
CA GLY A 122 13.54 4.26 -19.45
C GLY A 122 12.57 4.97 -18.50
N PRO A 123 11.73 5.86 -19.06
CA PRO A 123 10.73 6.58 -18.29
C PRO A 123 9.71 5.63 -17.67
N MET A 124 9.84 5.38 -16.37
CA MET A 124 8.92 4.50 -15.65
C MET A 124 8.47 5.11 -14.32
N ARG A 125 7.31 4.68 -13.84
CA ARG A 125 6.76 5.14 -12.55
C ARG A 125 7.64 4.59 -11.42
N ILE A 126 7.99 5.43 -10.46
CA ILE A 126 8.67 4.99 -9.25
C ILE A 126 7.70 4.10 -8.47
N GLY A 127 8.10 2.85 -8.21
CA GLY A 127 7.25 1.89 -7.53
C GLY A 127 7.26 2.09 -6.01
N ASP A 128 6.07 2.13 -5.41
CA ASP A 128 5.91 2.18 -3.95
C ASP A 128 6.20 0.83 -3.27
N SER A 129 6.25 -0.26 -4.04
CA SER A 129 6.51 -1.60 -3.52
C SER A 129 7.21 -2.49 -4.54
N LEU A 130 7.94 -3.51 -4.06
CA LEU A 130 8.43 -4.61 -4.89
C LEU A 130 7.87 -5.93 -4.35
N TYR A 131 7.03 -6.59 -5.14
CA TYR A 131 6.54 -7.94 -4.86
C TYR A 131 7.36 -8.96 -5.64
N VAL A 132 7.79 -10.03 -4.96
CA VAL A 132 8.47 -11.17 -5.57
C VAL A 132 7.93 -12.45 -4.94
N LYS A 133 7.64 -13.45 -5.78
CA LYS A 133 7.27 -14.81 -5.36
C LYS A 133 8.19 -15.79 -6.04
N TRP A 134 8.75 -16.73 -5.30
CA TRP A 134 9.71 -17.69 -5.79
C TRP A 134 9.55 -19.06 -5.14
N ARG A 135 10.13 -20.08 -5.77
CA ARG A 135 10.19 -21.45 -5.30
C ARG A 135 11.63 -21.88 -5.13
N LEU A 136 11.96 -22.56 -4.02
CA LEU A 136 13.22 -23.29 -3.91
C LEU A 136 13.17 -24.56 -4.75
N LYS A 137 14.11 -24.72 -5.69
CA LYS A 137 14.12 -25.90 -6.58
C LYS A 137 14.38 -27.21 -5.84
N SER A 138 15.15 -27.17 -4.76
CA SER A 138 15.51 -28.36 -3.98
C SER A 138 14.36 -28.92 -3.15
N THR A 139 13.53 -28.06 -2.55
CA THR A 139 12.45 -28.46 -1.63
C THR A 139 11.06 -28.31 -2.23
N GLY A 140 10.91 -27.51 -3.28
CA GLY A 140 9.62 -27.12 -3.83
C GLY A 140 8.86 -26.09 -2.98
N GLU A 141 9.43 -25.64 -1.85
CA GLU A 141 8.82 -24.63 -0.97
C GLU A 141 8.69 -23.29 -1.70
N ILE A 142 7.55 -22.64 -1.48
CA ILE A 142 7.20 -21.37 -2.10
C ILE A 142 7.27 -20.27 -1.06
N TYR A 143 8.01 -19.21 -1.40
CA TYR A 143 8.16 -18.00 -0.61
C TYR A 143 7.61 -16.81 -1.39
N GLN A 144 7.16 -15.80 -0.66
CA GLN A 144 6.73 -14.53 -1.24
C GLN A 144 7.07 -13.40 -0.30
N ASP A 145 7.45 -12.26 -0.85
CA ASP A 145 7.77 -11.07 -0.09
C ASP A 145 7.28 -9.81 -0.83
N THR A 146 6.91 -8.78 -0.08
CA THR A 146 6.52 -7.47 -0.59
C THR A 146 7.25 -6.38 0.19
N VAL A 147 8.24 -5.79 -0.46
CA VAL A 147 9.06 -4.72 0.12
C VAL A 147 8.36 -3.38 -0.07
N ASP A 148 8.14 -2.63 1.02
CA ASP A 148 7.70 -1.22 0.96
C ASP A 148 8.88 -0.33 0.57
N LEU A 149 8.80 0.30 -0.60
CA LEU A 149 9.87 1.11 -1.18
C LEU A 149 9.76 2.59 -0.84
N ARG A 150 8.61 3.07 -0.34
CA ARG A 150 8.32 4.51 -0.13
C ARG A 150 9.32 5.22 0.78
N ARG A 151 9.91 4.49 1.72
CA ARG A 151 10.91 5.01 2.68
C ARG A 151 12.32 4.50 2.40
N ARG A 152 12.51 3.70 1.34
CA ARG A 152 13.78 3.05 0.99
C ARG A 152 14.42 3.69 -0.24
N LEU A 153 13.62 4.27 -1.13
CA LEU A 153 14.10 4.94 -2.32
C LEU A 153 14.47 6.40 -2.03
N PRO A 154 15.52 6.92 -2.68
CA PRO A 154 15.87 8.33 -2.60
C PRO A 154 14.79 9.22 -3.22
N SER A 155 14.80 10.50 -2.84
CA SER A 155 13.96 11.50 -3.47
C SER A 155 14.29 11.75 -4.94
N ASP A 156 15.46 11.34 -5.43
CA ASP A 156 15.80 11.39 -6.85
C ASP A 156 16.17 10.00 -7.34
N MET A 157 15.31 9.46 -8.22
CA MET A 157 15.46 8.12 -8.80
C MET A 157 16.12 8.15 -10.18
N LYS A 158 16.51 9.32 -10.68
CA LYS A 158 17.12 9.42 -11.99
C LYS A 158 18.42 8.62 -12.06
N ASP A 159 18.59 7.86 -13.14
CA ASP A 159 19.77 7.02 -13.38
C ASP A 159 20.03 6.01 -12.23
N GLN A 160 18.98 5.60 -11.54
CA GLN A 160 19.03 4.54 -10.53
C GLN A 160 18.51 3.23 -11.11
N ARG A 161 19.04 2.11 -10.62
CA ARG A 161 18.55 0.77 -10.90
C ARG A 161 18.11 0.11 -9.62
N ILE A 162 16.88 -0.39 -9.61
CA ILE A 162 16.43 -1.35 -8.60
C ILE A 162 16.83 -2.74 -9.08
N TYR A 163 17.62 -3.43 -8.28
CA TYR A 163 18.09 -4.78 -8.55
C TYR A 163 17.70 -5.71 -7.41
N PHE A 164 17.18 -6.89 -7.70
CA PHE A 164 16.92 -7.88 -6.65
C PHE A 164 17.60 -9.22 -6.92
N ILE A 165 17.98 -9.87 -5.82
CA ILE A 165 18.51 -11.23 -5.78
C ILE A 165 17.74 -11.99 -4.71
N VAL A 166 17.54 -13.29 -4.91
CA VAL A 166 16.92 -14.16 -3.92
C VAL A 166 17.95 -15.22 -3.50
N LYS A 167 18.12 -15.43 -2.19
CA LYS A 167 18.91 -16.54 -1.65
C LYS A 167 18.12 -17.31 -0.62
N GLY A 168 17.90 -18.61 -0.89
CA GLY A 168 17.08 -19.45 -0.04
C GLY A 168 15.66 -18.87 0.14
N SER A 169 15.30 -18.60 1.39
CA SER A 169 14.03 -18.00 1.79
C SER A 169 14.05 -16.47 1.88
N GLN A 170 15.15 -15.80 1.51
CA GLN A 170 15.34 -14.36 1.70
C GLN A 170 15.46 -13.60 0.37
N LEU A 171 14.71 -12.52 0.25
CA LEU A 171 14.83 -11.52 -0.81
C LEU A 171 15.84 -10.43 -0.40
N TYR A 172 16.69 -10.03 -1.34
CA TYR A 172 17.64 -8.92 -1.21
C TYR A 172 17.36 -7.90 -2.31
N VAL A 173 17.32 -6.63 -1.96
CA VAL A 173 17.05 -5.54 -2.91
C VAL A 173 18.14 -4.48 -2.76
N TYR A 174 18.64 -4.04 -3.90
CA TYR A 174 19.73 -3.10 -4.05
C TYR A 174 19.26 -1.93 -4.90
N LEU A 175 19.76 -0.76 -4.53
CA LEU A 175 19.72 0.43 -5.35
C LEU A 175 21.12 0.67 -5.92
N ILE A 176 21.22 0.78 -7.23
CA ILE A 176 22.47 0.92 -7.94
C ILE A 176 22.42 2.21 -8.75
N LEU A 177 23.34 3.14 -8.49
CA LEU A 177 23.47 4.35 -9.31
C LEU A 177 24.17 3.98 -10.61
N GLU A 178 23.51 4.16 -11.76
CA GLU A 178 24.01 3.88 -13.12
C GLU A 178 25.04 4.94 -13.59
N LYS A 179 25.98 5.27 -12.71
CA LYS A 179 27.11 6.15 -12.97
C LYS A 179 28.37 5.48 -12.48
N ASN A 180 29.36 5.41 -13.37
CA ASN A 180 30.66 4.88 -13.03
C ASN A 180 31.31 5.70 -11.91
N LEU A 181 31.81 5.01 -10.90
CA LEU A 181 32.63 5.54 -9.84
C LEU A 181 34.05 5.78 -10.36
N ASP A 182 34.60 6.93 -9.98
CA ASP A 182 35.99 7.30 -10.21
C ASP A 182 36.60 7.69 -8.85
N PRO A 183 37.58 6.93 -8.30
CA PRO A 183 38.24 5.77 -8.92
C PRO A 183 37.38 4.50 -8.95
N ASN A 184 37.62 3.61 -9.93
CA ASN A 184 36.88 2.36 -10.12
C ASN A 184 37.22 1.32 -9.01
N PRO A 185 36.25 0.93 -8.16
CA PRO A 185 36.45 -0.05 -7.09
C PRO A 185 36.77 -1.47 -7.57
N CYS A 186 36.40 -1.84 -8.79
CA CYS A 186 36.58 -3.20 -9.34
C CYS A 186 38.05 -3.64 -9.33
N MET A 187 38.98 -2.69 -9.47
CA MET A 187 40.42 -2.97 -9.56
C MET A 187 41.02 -3.50 -8.24
N LEU A 188 40.26 -3.48 -7.14
CA LEU A 188 40.76 -3.79 -5.80
C LEU A 188 40.52 -5.25 -5.33
N LYS A 189 39.70 -6.05 -6.03
CA LYS A 189 39.27 -7.38 -5.54
C LYS A 189 39.59 -8.58 -6.45
N GLY A 190 40.45 -8.44 -7.47
CA GLY A 190 40.76 -9.52 -8.43
C GLY A 190 39.71 -9.65 -9.54
N ASP A 191 39.64 -10.80 -10.23
CA ASP A 191 38.65 -11.02 -11.31
C ASP A 191 37.22 -11.07 -10.73
N PRO A 192 36.35 -10.07 -11.02
CA PRO A 192 34.99 -10.03 -10.49
C PRO A 192 34.16 -11.26 -10.90
N ARG A 193 34.42 -11.84 -12.08
CA ARG A 193 33.71 -13.05 -12.54
C ARG A 193 34.12 -14.28 -11.75
N ALA A 194 35.35 -14.33 -11.27
CA ALA A 194 35.80 -15.40 -10.37
C ALA A 194 35.15 -15.23 -8.99
N LEU A 195 35.07 -13.99 -8.48
CA LEU A 195 34.40 -13.69 -7.21
C LEU A 195 32.91 -14.09 -7.25
N ALA A 196 32.16 -13.68 -8.27
CA ALA A 196 30.75 -14.03 -8.43
C ALA A 196 30.51 -15.55 -8.45
N ARG A 197 31.43 -16.31 -9.03
CA ARG A 197 31.35 -17.78 -9.10
C ARG A 197 31.74 -18.47 -7.79
N ALA A 198 32.64 -17.88 -7.02
CA ALA A 198 33.15 -18.46 -5.79
C ALA A 198 32.28 -18.15 -4.56
N THR A 199 31.55 -17.03 -4.57
CA THR A 199 30.75 -16.57 -3.44
C THR A 199 29.30 -17.01 -3.53
N HIS A 200 28.68 -17.24 -2.38
CA HIS A 200 27.24 -17.46 -2.24
C HIS A 200 26.54 -16.24 -1.63
N LYS A 201 27.30 -15.19 -1.28
CA LYS A 201 26.76 -14.00 -0.63
C LYS A 201 26.15 -13.05 -1.67
N PRO A 202 24.89 -12.62 -1.49
CA PRO A 202 24.24 -11.64 -2.37
C PRO A 202 25.10 -10.39 -2.65
N ASP A 203 25.70 -9.81 -1.61
CA ASP A 203 26.47 -8.58 -1.72
C ASP A 203 27.70 -8.74 -2.61
N ASP A 204 28.39 -9.89 -2.53
CA ASP A 204 29.57 -10.15 -3.36
C ASP A 204 29.16 -10.40 -4.82
N ILE A 205 27.98 -11.00 -5.07
CA ILE A 205 27.43 -11.18 -6.43
C ILE A 205 27.11 -9.82 -7.04
N VAL A 206 26.33 -8.97 -6.35
CA VAL A 206 26.00 -7.63 -6.83
C VAL A 206 27.26 -6.79 -7.01
N PHE A 207 28.21 -6.87 -6.07
CA PHE A 207 29.50 -6.20 -6.19
C PHE A 207 30.23 -6.68 -7.44
N ALA A 208 30.32 -7.98 -7.71
CA ALA A 208 31.00 -8.47 -8.90
C ALA A 208 30.37 -7.99 -10.22
N LEU A 209 29.06 -7.76 -10.24
CA LEU A 209 28.33 -7.29 -11.41
C LEU A 209 28.40 -5.78 -11.61
N TYR A 210 28.40 -5.04 -10.51
CA TYR A 210 28.21 -3.59 -10.48
C TYR A 210 29.30 -2.86 -9.67
N CYS A 211 30.50 -3.44 -9.52
CA CYS A 211 31.58 -2.84 -8.74
C CYS A 211 32.04 -1.48 -9.26
N PHE A 212 31.70 -1.14 -10.51
CA PHE A 212 31.97 0.16 -11.11
C PHE A 212 30.90 1.20 -10.77
N GLU A 213 29.78 0.79 -10.17
CA GLU A 213 28.64 1.64 -9.80
C GLU A 213 28.52 1.77 -8.27
N LYS A 214 27.78 2.78 -7.79
CA LYS A 214 27.46 2.88 -6.36
C LYS A 214 26.34 1.93 -6.01
N ILE A 215 26.63 0.91 -5.21
CA ILE A 215 25.65 -0.08 -4.73
C ILE A 215 25.21 0.29 -3.32
N THR A 216 23.89 0.30 -3.08
CA THR A 216 23.30 0.53 -1.75
C THR A 216 22.29 -0.59 -1.47
N PRO A 217 22.52 -1.49 -0.49
CA PRO A 217 21.51 -2.44 -0.08
C PRO A 217 20.35 -1.69 0.57
N ILE A 218 19.13 -1.96 0.12
CA ILE A 218 17.91 -1.35 0.66
C ILE A 218 16.96 -2.36 1.30
N TYR A 219 17.19 -3.67 1.14
CA TYR A 219 16.43 -4.73 1.81
C TYR A 219 17.26 -6.04 1.85
N PRO A 220 17.20 -6.86 2.91
CA PRO A 220 16.50 -6.60 4.19
C PRO A 220 17.12 -5.44 4.97
N ASP A 221 16.43 -4.98 6.02
CA ASP A 221 16.99 -3.98 6.92
C ASP A 221 18.25 -4.53 7.57
N GLN A 222 19.38 -3.85 7.32
CA GLN A 222 20.65 -4.21 7.95
C GLN A 222 20.51 -3.96 9.44
N SER A 223 20.67 -5.00 10.26
CA SER A 223 20.75 -4.83 11.71
C SER A 223 21.93 -3.89 11.98
N LYS A 224 21.65 -2.71 12.55
CA LYS A 224 22.69 -1.84 13.09
C LYS A 224 23.38 -2.61 14.23
N ASN A 225 24.46 -3.31 13.91
CA ASN A 225 25.38 -3.86 14.90
C ASN A 225 26.26 -2.74 15.45
#